data_AF-A0A7K0LMP6-F1
#
_entry.id   AF-A0A7K0LMP6-F1
#
_cell.length_a   1.000
_cell.length_b   1.000
_cell.length_c   1.000
_cell.angle_alpha   90.00
_cell.angle_beta   90.00
_cell.angle_gamma   90.00
#
_symmetry.space_group_name_H-M   'P 1'
#
loop_
_entity.id
_entity.type
_entity.pdbx_description
1 polymer ?
#
loop_
_entity_poly.entity_id
_entity_poly.type
_entity_poly.pdbx_seq_one_letter_code
_entity_poly.pdbx_strand_id
1 'polypeptide(L)'
;MKSAVVAVMATFAIGSTVPSAPAASKSIELLISADTNIQTLWNTVLIPAFVKEYPGYTVNVTFDRNGLRDAQTFAKIVAAKETRRDPGVDLIDGGIA
;
A
#
# COMPACT_ATOMS: atom_id res chain seq x y z
N MET A 1 18.82 -11.74 -24.82
CA MET A 1 20.21 -11.65 -24.35
C MET A 1 20.45 -10.18 -24.02
N LYS A 2 20.48 -9.80 -22.75
CA LYS A 2 20.73 -8.41 -22.33
C LYS A 2 21.96 -8.40 -21.43
N SER A 3 22.95 -7.64 -21.85
CA SER A 3 24.34 -7.63 -21.41
C SER A 3 24.52 -7.34 -19.91
N ALA A 4 25.43 -8.07 -19.28
CA ALA A 4 25.93 -7.77 -17.94
C ALA A 4 27.02 -6.68 -18.04
N VAL A 5 26.85 -5.59 -17.31
CA VAL A 5 27.90 -4.59 -17.09
C VAL A 5 28.56 -4.93 -15.76
N VAL A 6 29.78 -5.44 -15.81
CA VAL A 6 30.64 -5.61 -14.64
C VAL A 6 31.40 -4.29 -14.45
N ALA A 7 31.09 -3.57 -13.38
CA ALA A 7 31.84 -2.39 -12.97
C ALA A 7 32.94 -2.81 -11.99
N VAL A 8 34.20 -2.71 -12.41
CA VAL A 8 35.37 -2.82 -11.54
C VAL A 8 35.53 -1.48 -10.82
N MET A 9 35.29 -1.46 -9.51
CA MET A 9 35.41 -0.26 -8.68
C MET A 9 36.79 -0.22 -8.03
N ALA A 10 37.67 0.63 -8.55
CA ALA A 10 38.91 1.02 -7.89
C ALA A 10 38.57 1.92 -6.67
N THR A 11 39.13 1.56 -5.52
CA THR A 11 38.92 2.24 -4.24
C THR A 11 39.67 3.58 -4.19
N PHE A 12 38.91 4.68 -4.12
CA PHE A 12 39.41 5.97 -3.62
C PHE A 12 38.46 6.45 -2.52
N ALA A 13 38.93 6.39 -1.27
CA ALA A 13 38.16 6.78 -0.10
C ALA A 13 38.12 8.31 -0.01
N ILE A 14 37.08 8.91 -0.61
CA ILE A 14 36.62 10.26 -0.29
C ILE A 14 35.33 10.04 0.50
N GLY A 15 35.26 10.58 1.71
CA GLY A 15 34.09 10.47 2.59
C GLY A 15 32.87 11.17 2.00
N SER A 16 32.23 10.54 1.02
CA SER A 16 30.93 10.92 0.52
C SER A 16 29.88 10.28 1.44
N THR A 17 29.32 11.05 2.36
CA THR A 17 28.05 10.71 2.99
C THR A 17 27.00 10.69 1.89
N VAL A 18 26.72 9.52 1.33
CA VAL A 18 25.59 9.32 0.43
C VAL A 18 24.35 9.73 1.22
N PRO A 19 23.58 10.75 0.77
CA PRO A 19 22.32 11.07 1.41
C PRO A 19 21.48 9.79 1.39
N SER A 20 21.14 9.27 2.56
CA SER A 20 20.18 8.18 2.66
C SER A 20 18.92 8.65 1.94
N ALA A 21 18.52 7.94 0.88
CA ALA A 21 17.24 8.21 0.24
C ALA A 21 16.16 8.16 1.34
N PRO A 22 15.18 9.09 1.34
CA PRO A 22 14.09 9.04 2.30
C PRO A 22 13.52 7.62 2.31
N ALA A 23 13.36 7.03 3.50
CA ALA A 23 12.72 5.74 3.61
C ALA A 23 11.38 5.83 2.88
N ALA A 24 11.14 4.92 1.92
CA ALA A 24 9.88 4.88 1.18
C ALA A 24 8.73 4.88 2.20
N SER A 25 7.83 5.85 2.08
CA SER A 25 6.65 5.95 2.94
C SER A 25 5.88 4.65 2.84
N LYS A 26 5.66 3.98 3.97
CA LYS A 26 4.99 2.67 4.00
C LYS A 26 3.48 2.89 4.05
N SER A 27 2.85 3.04 2.89
CA SER A 27 1.39 3.18 2.79
C SER A 27 0.70 1.82 2.75
N ILE A 28 -0.47 1.73 3.38
CA ILE A 28 -1.42 0.62 3.26
C ILE A 28 -2.67 1.16 2.58
N GLU A 29 -3.06 0.58 1.45
CA GLU A 29 -4.31 0.91 0.75
C GLU A 29 -5.46 0.06 1.31
N LEU A 30 -6.28 0.66 2.17
CA LEU A 30 -7.43 0.02 2.81
C LEU A 30 -8.73 0.37 2.07
N LEU A 31 -9.43 -0.65 1.58
CA LEU A 31 -10.81 -0.53 1.15
C LEU A 31 -11.75 -0.96 2.28
N ILE A 32 -12.63 -0.06 2.70
CA ILE A 32 -13.72 -0.36 3.63
C ILE A 32 -15.00 -0.47 2.81
N SER A 33 -15.50 -1.68 2.61
CA SER A 33 -16.78 -1.95 1.95
C SER A 33 -17.83 -2.38 2.98
N ALA A 34 -18.37 -1.39 3.69
CA ALA A 34 -19.19 -1.60 4.86
C ALA A 34 -20.09 -0.39 5.14
N ASP A 35 -20.80 -0.40 6.27
CA ASP A 35 -21.55 0.77 6.74
C ASP A 35 -20.63 1.85 7.35
N THR A 36 -21.24 2.98 7.70
CA THR A 36 -20.53 4.14 8.27
C THR A 36 -20.01 3.91 9.69
N ASN A 37 -20.55 2.96 10.45
CA ASN A 37 -20.04 2.64 11.78
C ASN A 37 -18.68 1.93 11.66
N ILE A 38 -18.54 1.04 10.68
CA ILE A 38 -17.24 0.40 10.37
C ILE A 38 -16.23 1.42 9.87
N GLN A 39 -16.63 2.33 8.96
CA GLN A 39 -15.78 3.46 8.55
C GLN A 39 -15.31 4.28 9.76
N THR A 40 -16.22 4.55 10.70
CA THR A 40 -15.92 5.31 11.92
C THR A 40 -14.93 4.57 12.81
N LEU A 41 -15.12 3.25 13.02
CA LEU A 41 -14.21 2.41 13.79
C LEU A 41 -12.77 2.49 13.26
N TRP A 42 -12.60 2.33 11.94
CA TRP A 42 -11.29 2.42 11.31
C TRP A 42 -10.64 3.78 11.49
N ASN A 43 -11.36 4.85 11.15
CA ASN A 43 -10.81 6.20 11.14
C ASN A 43 -10.52 6.75 12.55
N THR A 44 -11.27 6.32 13.56
CA THR A 44 -11.20 6.92 14.91
C THR A 44 -10.47 6.07 15.93
N VAL A 45 -10.40 4.75 15.73
CA VAL A 45 -9.80 3.81 16.69
C VAL A 45 -8.63 3.06 16.08
N LEU A 46 -8.88 2.29 15.01
CA LEU A 46 -7.90 1.31 14.51
C LEU A 46 -6.70 1.99 13.85
N ILE A 47 -6.93 2.90 12.90
CA ILE A 47 -5.84 3.61 12.19
C ILE A 47 -5.02 4.45 13.17
N PRO A 48 -5.63 5.28 14.06
CA PRO A 48 -4.84 6.06 15.02
C PRO A 48 -4.00 5.19 15.96
N ALA A 49 -4.55 4.07 16.45
CA ALA A 49 -3.80 3.14 17.29
C ALA A 49 -2.64 2.48 16.53
N PHE A 50 -2.88 2.05 15.28
CA PHE A 50 -1.86 1.45 14.43
C PHE A 50 -0.71 2.43 14.12
N VAL A 51 -1.02 3.65 13.66
CA VAL A 51 0.00 4.65 13.32
C VAL A 51 0.77 5.11 14.57
N LYS A 52 0.13 5.12 15.75
CA LYS A 52 0.81 5.40 17.02
C LYS A 52 1.90 4.37 17.33
N GLU A 53 1.63 3.08 17.11
CA GLU A 53 2.59 2.00 17.32
C GLU A 53 3.62 1.92 16.18
N TYR A 54 3.21 2.27 14.95
CA TYR A 54 4.02 2.17 13.74
C TYR A 54 4.10 3.52 13.00
N PRO A 55 4.86 4.51 13.52
CA PRO A 55 4.85 5.89 13.03
C PRO A 55 5.42 6.09 11.61
N GLY A 56 6.05 5.07 11.03
CA GLY A 56 6.53 5.08 9.64
C GLY A 56 5.48 4.64 8.61
N TYR A 57 4.28 4.27 9.06
CA TYR A 57 3.19 3.84 8.20
C TYR A 57 2.09 4.89 8.05
N THR A 58 1.47 4.90 6.88
CA THR A 58 0.22 5.62 6.61
C THR A 58 -0.83 4.62 6.15
N VAL A 59 -2.10 4.88 6.46
CA VAL A 59 -3.23 4.08 5.95
C VAL A 59 -4.10 4.99 5.09
N ASN A 60 -4.18 4.67 3.80
CA ASN A 60 -5.00 5.37 2.83
C ASN A 60 -6.33 4.65 2.71
N VAL A 61 -7.43 5.36 3.01
CA VAL A 61 -8.76 4.74 3.11
C VAL A 61 -9.59 5.09 1.88
N THR A 62 -10.05 4.06 1.17
CA THR A 62 -11.18 4.15 0.25
C THR A 62 -12.42 3.60 0.94
N PHE A 63 -13.50 4.38 1.02
CA PHE A 63 -14.76 3.90 1.57
C PHE A 63 -15.75 3.60 0.45
N ASP A 64 -16.34 2.41 0.50
CA ASP A 64 -17.51 1.99 -0.26
C ASP A 64 -18.69 1.72 0.65
N ARG A 65 -19.64 2.65 0.67
CA ARG A 65 -20.79 2.54 1.54
C ARG A 65 -21.64 1.35 1.11
N ASN A 66 -21.71 0.33 1.96
CA ASN A 66 -22.53 -0.86 1.79
C ASN A 66 -22.23 -1.64 0.50
N GLY A 67 -20.98 -1.65 0.01
CA GLY A 67 -20.58 -2.51 -1.12
C GLY A 67 -21.20 -2.20 -2.47
N LEU A 68 -21.58 -0.95 -2.71
CA LEU A 68 -22.17 -0.53 -4.00
C LEU A 68 -21.26 -0.82 -5.20
N ARG A 69 -19.95 -0.98 -4.97
CA ARG A 69 -18.93 -1.20 -6.00
C ARG A 69 -18.13 -2.50 -5.79
N ASP A 70 -18.62 -3.45 -4.98
CA ASP A 70 -17.87 -4.68 -4.67
C ASP A 70 -17.60 -5.51 -5.92
N ALA A 71 -18.61 -5.72 -6.77
CA ALA A 71 -18.45 -6.49 -8.00
C ALA A 71 -17.40 -5.87 -8.93
N GLN A 72 -17.39 -4.53 -9.08
CA GLN A 72 -16.40 -3.84 -9.90
C GLN A 72 -15.00 -3.90 -9.26
N THR A 73 -14.92 -3.80 -7.93
CA THR A 73 -13.67 -3.92 -7.19
C THR A 73 -13.09 -5.32 -7.34
N PHE A 74 -13.90 -6.36 -7.16
CA PHE A 74 -13.51 -7.75 -7.35
C PHE A 74 -13.02 -8.00 -8.77
N ALA A 75 -13.76 -7.52 -9.78
CA ALA A 75 -13.35 -7.63 -11.17
C ALA A 75 -11.99 -6.94 -11.44
N LYS A 76 -11.73 -5.77 -10.82
CA LYS A 76 -10.44 -5.09 -10.91
C LYS A 76 -9.31 -5.90 -10.27
N ILE A 77 -9.54 -6.48 -9.09
CA ILE A 77 -8.56 -7.33 -8.40
C ILE A 77 -8.22 -8.57 -9.25
N VAL A 78 -9.23 -9.25 -9.80
CA VAL A 78 -9.03 -10.40 -10.69
C VAL A 78 -8.25 -10.00 -11.94
N ALA A 79 -8.61 -8.89 -12.60
CA ALA A 79 -7.89 -8.41 -13.76
C ALA A 79 -6.43 -8.02 -13.44
N ALA A 80 -6.19 -7.39 -12.28
CA ALA A 80 -4.86 -7.04 -11.81
C ALA A 80 -4.00 -8.30 -11.58
N LYS A 81 -4.57 -9.35 -10.96
CA LYS A 81 -3.91 -10.66 -10.81
C LYS A 81 -3.48 -11.24 -12.16
N GLU A 82 -4.40 -11.33 -13.12
CA GLU A 82 -4.11 -11.94 -14.43
C GLU A 82 -3.09 -11.12 -15.24
N THR A 83 -3.11 -9.79 -15.09
CA THR A 83 -2.18 -8.89 -15.79
C THR A 83 -0.89 -8.63 -15.01
N ARG A 84 -0.72 -9.24 -13.82
CA ARG A 84 0.39 -9.01 -12.88
C ARG A 84 0.62 -7.53 -12.59
N ARG A 85 -0.47 -6.80 -12.38
CA ARG A 85 -0.47 -5.40 -11.97
C ARG A 85 -0.92 -5.28 -10.51
N ASP A 86 -0.56 -4.17 -9.91
CA ASP A 86 -1.05 -3.79 -8.60
C ASP A 86 -2.58 -3.59 -8.65
N PRO A 87 -3.37 -4.27 -7.78
CA PRO A 87 -4.81 -4.06 -7.69
C PRO A 87 -5.19 -2.70 -7.08
N GLY A 88 -4.24 -1.98 -6.45
CA GLY A 88 -4.49 -0.70 -5.77
C GLY A 88 -5.22 -0.84 -4.44
N VAL A 89 -5.14 -2.02 -3.82
CA VAL A 89 -5.71 -2.33 -2.50
C VAL A 89 -4.87 -3.42 -1.83
N ASP A 90 -4.54 -3.21 -0.57
CA ASP A 90 -3.76 -4.15 0.26
C ASP A 90 -4.66 -4.91 1.24
N LEU A 91 -5.66 -4.22 1.78
CA LEU A 91 -6.59 -4.76 2.77
C LEU A 91 -8.02 -4.38 2.41
N ILE A 92 -8.93 -5.32 2.63
CA ILE A 92 -10.36 -5.16 2.44
C ILE A 92 -11.04 -5.51 3.76
N ASP A 93 -11.84 -4.59 4.28
CA ASP A 93 -12.84 -4.88 5.31
C ASP A 93 -14.23 -4.74 4.71
N GLY A 94 -14.88 -5.87 4.44
CA GLY A 94 -16.18 -5.91 3.78
C GLY A 94 -16.47 -7.27 3.14
N GLY A 95 -17.73 -7.44 2.73
CA GLY A 95 -18.19 -8.63 2.03
C GLY A 95 -17.93 -8.53 0.54
N ILE A 96 -16.69 -8.66 0.09
CA ILE A 96 -16.43 -8.75 -1.36
C ILE A 96 -16.85 -10.13 -1.85
N ALA A 97 -17.86 -10.16 -2.72
CA ALA A 97 -18.38 -11.36 -3.39
C ALA A 97 -18.56 -11.10 -4.89
#